data_AF-A0A351RRF8-F1
#
_entry.id   AF-A0A351RRF8-F1
#
_cell.length_a   1.000
_cell.length_b   1.000
_cell.length_c   1.000
_cell.angle_alpha   90.00
_cell.angle_beta   90.00
_cell.angle_gamma   90.00
#
_symmetry.space_group_name_H-M   'P 1'
#
loop_
_entity.id
_entity.type
_entity.pdbx_description
1 polymer ?
#
loop_
_entity_poly.entity_id
_entity_poly.type
_entity_poly.pdbx_seq_one_letter_code
_entity_poly.pdbx_strand_id
1 'polypeptide(L)' 'MPVIAAFFGIIVRMFYDDHNPPHIHLEFSKGWGEN' A
#
# COMPACT_ATOMS: atom_id res chain seq x y z
N MET A 1 -2.85 -8.93 -2.53
CA MET A 1 -1.60 -8.68 -1.80
C MET A 1 -1.93 -8.19 -0.40
N PRO A 2 -1.26 -8.70 0.65
CA PRO A 2 -1.51 -8.27 2.02
C PRO A 2 -1.17 -6.79 2.23
N VAL A 3 -2.06 -6.08 2.92
CA VAL A 3 -1.77 -4.76 3.50
C VAL A 3 -1.00 -5.02 4.80
N ILE A 4 0.21 -4.47 4.90
CA ILE A 4 1.10 -4.71 6.06
C ILE A 4 1.17 -3.51 7.01
N ALA A 5 0.82 -2.31 6.54
CA ALA A 5 0.71 -1.11 7.37
C ALA A 5 -0.27 -0.10 6.73
N ALA A 6 -0.90 0.72 7.58
CA ALA A 6 -1.71 1.85 7.16
C ALA A 6 -1.50 3.03 8.13
N PHE A 7 -1.05 4.17 7.62
CA PHE A 7 -0.76 5.38 8.43
C PHE A 7 -0.79 6.64 7.55
N PHE A 8 -1.19 7.80 8.09
CA PHE A 8 -1.26 9.08 7.35
C PHE A 8 -2.00 9.01 5.99
N GLY A 9 -2.97 8.09 5.82
CA GLY A 9 -3.64 7.87 4.53
C GLY A 9 -2.81 7.10 3.49
N ILE A 10 -1.66 6.57 3.87
CA ILE A 10 -0.82 5.70 3.05
C ILE A 10 -1.15 4.24 3.38
N ILE A 11 -1.34 3.43 2.34
CA ILE A 11 -1.50 1.99 2.41
C ILE A 11 -0.23 1.34 1.89
N VAL A 12 0.41 0.52 2.73
CA VAL A 12 1.62 -0.21 2.37
C VAL A 12 1.27 -1.66 2.09
N ARG A 13 1.64 -2.16 0.91
CA ARG A 13 1.34 -3.52 0.45
C ARG A 13 2.62 -4.23 0.04
N MET A 14 2.69 -5.52 0.36
CA MET A 14 3.76 -6.40 -0.14
C MET A 14 3.23 -7.28 -1.25
N PHE A 15 3.82 -7.15 -2.44
CA PHE A 15 3.49 -7.93 -3.62
C PHE A 15 4.57 -9.00 -3.83
N TYR A 16 4.45 -10.12 -3.12
CA TYR A 16 5.50 -11.16 -3.13
C TYR A 16 5.65 -11.89 -4.49
N ASP A 17 4.65 -11.77 -5.39
CA ASP A 17 4.55 -12.52 -6.66
C ASP A 17 4.40 -11.58 -7.88
N ASP A 18 4.76 -10.30 -7.75
CA ASP A 18 4.60 -9.33 -8.84
C ASP A 18 5.79 -9.37 -9.81
N HIS A 19 7.03 -9.12 -9.35
CA HIS A 19 8.25 -9.38 -10.12
C HIS A 19 9.51 -9.20 -9.25
N ASN A 20 10.64 -9.78 -9.69
CA ASN A 20 11.95 -9.61 -9.04
C ASN A 20 12.58 -8.23 -9.40
N PRO A 21 13.32 -7.61 -8.46
CA PRO A 21 13.54 -8.03 -7.08
C PRO A 21 12.31 -7.77 -6.18
N PRO A 22 12.18 -8.46 -5.04
CA PRO A 22 11.11 -8.20 -4.08
C PRO A 22 11.05 -6.72 -3.70
N HIS A 23 9.88 -6.11 -3.83
CA HIS A 23 9.67 -4.68 -3.55
C HIS A 23 8.31 -4.43 -2.89
N ILE A 24 8.17 -3.24 -2.30
CA ILE A 24 6.97 -2.79 -1.59
C ILE A 24 6.27 -1.73 -2.43
N HIS A 25 4.93 -1.76 -2.45
CA HIS A 25 4.11 -0.74 -3.10
C HIS A 25 3.48 0.17 -2.05
N LEU A 26 3.47 1.47 -2.34
CA LEU A 26 2.83 2.50 -1.52
C LEU A 26 1.70 3.12 -2.31
N GLU A 27 0.49 3.06 -1.76
CA GLU A 27 -0.69 3.71 -2.31
C GLU A 27 -1.10 4.85 -1.39
N PHE A 28 -1.30 6.05 -1.96
CA PHE A 28 -1.93 7.14 -1.23
C PHE A 28 -3.45 7.04 -1.36
N SER A 29 -4.12 6.70 -0.26
CA SER A 29 -5.57 6.69 -0.17
C SER A 29 -6.04 8.08 0.26
N LYS A 30 -6.47 8.88 -0.72
CA LYS A 30 -7.13 10.17 -0.48
C LYS A 30 -8.51 9.91 0.14
N GLY A 31 -8.59 9.69 1.45
CA GLY A 31 -9.85 9.29 2.08
C GLY A 31 -9.85 9.30 3.60
N TRP A 32 -9.79 10.50 4.19
CA TRP A 32 -10.41 10.77 5.49
C TRP A 32 -11.21 12.07 5.37
N GLY A 33 -12.44 11.98 4.83
CA GLY A 33 -13.45 13.05 4.97
C GLY A 33 -13.84 13.86 3.72
N GLU A 34 -13.48 13.47 2.50
CA GLU A 34 -14.09 14.07 1.30
C GLU A 34 -15.07 13.05 0.70
N ASN A 35 -16.36 13.40 0.73
CA ASN A 35 -17.42 12.74 -0.05
C ASN A 35 -17.16 12.95 -1.55
#